data_AF-A0A8S7Y9A4-F1
#
_entry.id   AF-A0A8S7Y9A4-F1
#
_cell.length_a   1.000
_cell.length_b   1.000
_cell.length_c   1.000
_cell.angle_alpha   90.00
_cell.angle_beta   90.00
_cell.angle_gamma   90.00
#
_symmetry.space_group_name_H-M   'P 1'
#
loop_
_entity.id
_entity.type
_entity.pdbx_description
1 polymer ?
#
loop_
_entity_poly.entity_id
_entity_poly.type
_entity_poly.pdbx_seq_one_letter_code
_entity_poly.pdbx_strand_id
1 'polypeptide(L)'
;MAIGDDAIRDAFYLFTQQVAEMDNESLPKDVWGTPCFTYLMTRKQFNQMKVICQRNGWDVPTSPAIPITWSMFKHVLSARKSKDKLSWQECAEILATAFSVQSNVYVSRDYSEQTIVLNASCRISVAGAGFFAMAIIDVSENNLAPVTAYHVTEAKCKAISRG
;
A
#
# COMPACT_ATOMS: atom_id res chain seq x y z
N MET A 1 3.22 5.79 -19.69
CA MET A 1 2.34 5.42 -18.57
C MET A 1 0.91 5.64 -19.02
N ALA A 2 -0.04 4.84 -18.54
CA ALA A 2 -1.46 5.11 -18.82
C ALA A 2 -1.91 6.31 -17.96
N ILE A 3 -2.85 7.13 -18.45
CA ILE A 3 -3.38 8.31 -17.74
C ILE A 3 -3.85 7.97 -16.30
N GLY A 4 -4.35 6.76 -16.09
CA GLY A 4 -4.76 6.28 -14.76
C GLY A 4 -3.61 6.05 -13.78
N ASP A 5 -2.42 5.66 -14.25
CA ASP A 5 -1.26 5.41 -13.38
C ASP A 5 -0.73 6.73 -12.81
N ASP A 6 -0.66 7.77 -13.64
CA ASP A 6 -0.23 9.10 -13.24
C ASP A 6 -1.24 9.72 -12.25
N ALA A 7 -2.55 9.59 -12.51
CA ALA A 7 -3.57 10.09 -11.60
C ALA A 7 -3.54 9.43 -10.21
N ILE A 8 -3.28 8.12 -10.14
CA ILE A 8 -3.13 7.40 -8.86
C ILE A 8 -1.89 7.88 -8.11
N ARG A 9 -0.75 8.03 -8.80
CA ARG A 9 0.46 8.60 -8.19
C ARG A 9 0.19 10.00 -7.64
N ASP A 10 -0.42 10.87 -8.44
CA ASP A 10 -0.69 12.25 -8.06
C ASP A 10 -1.66 12.31 -6.85
N ALA A 11 -2.64 11.41 -6.79
CA ALA A 11 -3.51 11.27 -5.61
C ALA A 11 -2.72 10.87 -4.36
N PHE A 12 -1.82 9.88 -4.44
CA PHE A 12 -0.97 9.52 -3.30
C PHE A 12 -0.10 10.69 -2.83
N TYR A 13 0.49 11.44 -3.76
CA TYR A 13 1.28 12.64 -3.41
C TYR A 13 0.42 13.72 -2.76
N LEU A 14 -0.73 14.06 -3.35
CA LEU A 14 -1.65 15.08 -2.85
C LEU A 14 -2.12 14.77 -1.43
N PHE A 15 -2.65 13.58 -1.19
CA PHE A 15 -3.20 13.23 0.12
C PHE A 15 -2.11 13.02 1.18
N THR A 16 -0.93 12.49 0.79
CA THR A 16 0.20 12.40 1.73
C THR A 16 0.67 13.78 2.16
N GLN A 17 0.79 14.73 1.22
CA GLN A 17 1.14 16.11 1.53
C GLN A 17 0.11 16.74 2.49
N GLN A 18 -1.18 16.63 2.16
CA GLN A 18 -2.25 17.19 3.01
C GLN A 18 -2.18 16.62 4.44
N VAL A 19 -2.00 15.32 4.62
CA VAL A 19 -1.87 14.74 5.96
C VAL A 19 -0.59 15.18 6.66
N ALA A 20 0.51 15.40 5.94
CA ALA A 20 1.75 15.90 6.52
C ALA A 20 1.65 17.36 6.99
N GLU A 21 0.82 18.16 6.33
CA GLU A 21 0.55 19.57 6.64
C GLU A 21 -0.56 19.74 7.70
N MET A 22 -1.39 18.71 7.93
CA MET A 22 -2.41 18.70 8.97
C MET A 22 -1.78 18.66 10.37
N ASP A 23 -2.06 19.66 11.20
CA ASP A 23 -1.87 19.55 12.64
C ASP A 23 -2.88 18.57 13.25
N ASN A 24 -2.48 17.87 14.32
CA ASN A 24 -3.21 16.74 14.94
C ASN A 24 -4.67 17.03 15.37
N GLU A 25 -5.13 18.27 15.32
CA GLU A 25 -6.45 18.73 15.76
C GLU A 25 -7.46 18.95 14.61
N SER A 26 -7.07 18.76 13.34
CA SER A 26 -7.79 19.32 12.19
C SER A 26 -8.99 18.51 11.67
N LEU A 27 -9.12 17.21 11.99
CA LEU A 27 -10.22 16.38 11.48
C LEU A 27 -10.95 15.58 12.58
N PRO A 28 -12.30 15.55 12.58
CA PRO A 28 -13.09 14.66 13.42
C PRO A 28 -12.68 13.19 13.26
N LYS A 29 -12.78 12.41 14.35
CA LYS A 29 -12.32 11.00 14.40
C LYS A 29 -12.96 10.12 13.32
N ASP A 30 -14.24 10.35 13.02
CA ASP A 30 -15.02 9.66 12.00
C ASP A 30 -14.53 9.93 10.57
N VAL A 31 -14.03 11.14 10.30
CA VAL A 31 -13.49 11.50 8.98
C VAL A 31 -12.24 10.71 8.66
N TRP A 32 -11.42 10.37 9.66
CA TRP A 32 -10.18 9.62 9.44
C TRP A 32 -10.41 8.24 8.80
N GLY A 33 -11.54 7.61 9.07
CA GLY A 33 -11.93 6.31 8.50
C GLY A 33 -12.51 6.40 7.09
N THR A 34 -12.79 7.60 6.59
CA THR A 34 -13.39 7.76 5.25
C THR A 34 -12.33 7.60 4.14
N PRO A 35 -12.68 6.96 3.01
CA PRO A 35 -11.77 6.86 1.86
C PRO A 35 -11.52 8.24 1.22
N CYS A 36 -10.25 8.59 1.00
CA CYS A 36 -9.86 9.72 0.16
C CYS A 36 -10.09 9.39 -1.32
N PHE A 37 -9.70 8.18 -1.71
CA PHE A 37 -9.94 7.59 -3.03
C PHE A 37 -9.89 6.06 -2.95
N THR A 38 -10.17 5.41 -4.07
CA THR A 38 -10.11 3.96 -4.18
C THR A 38 -9.06 3.54 -5.21
N TYR A 39 -8.11 2.72 -4.79
CA TYR A 39 -7.22 2.03 -5.72
C TYR A 39 -7.94 0.81 -6.28
N LEU A 40 -8.00 0.69 -7.61
CA LEU A 40 -8.55 -0.48 -8.27
C LEU A 40 -7.41 -1.39 -8.71
N MET A 41 -7.36 -2.61 -8.16
CA MET A 41 -6.40 -3.60 -8.58
C MET A 41 -6.61 -3.96 -10.06
N THR A 42 -5.51 -4.20 -10.77
CA THR A 42 -5.58 -4.79 -12.12
C THR A 42 -6.21 -6.18 -12.06
N ARG A 43 -6.78 -6.65 -13.19
CA ARG A 43 -7.31 -8.01 -13.30
C ARG A 43 -6.29 -9.08 -12.89
N LYS A 44 -5.01 -8.85 -13.21
CA LYS A 44 -3.90 -9.73 -12.82
C LYS A 44 -3.77 -9.79 -11.30
N GLN A 45 -3.63 -8.64 -10.65
CA GLN A 45 -3.46 -8.53 -9.20
C GLN A 45 -4.66 -9.11 -8.46
N PHE A 46 -5.88 -8.80 -8.91
CA PHE A 46 -7.09 -9.34 -8.30
C PHE A 46 -7.21 -10.85 -8.45
N ASN A 47 -6.80 -11.42 -9.58
CA ASN A 47 -6.74 -12.87 -9.73
C ASN A 47 -5.69 -13.50 -8.81
N GLN A 48 -4.51 -12.88 -8.64
CA GLN A 48 -3.50 -13.34 -7.68
C GLN A 48 -4.06 -13.33 -6.25
N MET A 49 -4.74 -12.25 -5.86
CA MET A 49 -5.42 -12.12 -4.56
C MET A 49 -6.40 -13.27 -4.32
N LYS A 50 -7.32 -13.53 -5.27
CA LYS A 50 -8.30 -14.61 -5.15
C LYS A 50 -7.64 -15.98 -5.00
N VAL A 51 -6.59 -16.26 -5.80
CA VAL A 51 -5.85 -17.52 -5.71
C VAL A 51 -5.20 -17.68 -4.34
N ILE A 52 -4.63 -16.61 -3.78
CA ILE A 52 -4.06 -16.62 -2.43
C ILE A 52 -5.15 -16.94 -1.39
N CYS A 53 -6.27 -16.23 -1.43
CA CYS A 53 -7.37 -16.45 -0.47
C CYS A 53 -7.88 -17.89 -0.54
N GLN A 54 -8.16 -18.40 -1.75
CA GLN A 54 -8.62 -19.78 -1.97
C GLN A 54 -7.64 -20.83 -1.43
N ARG A 55 -6.32 -20.65 -1.66
CA ARG A 55 -5.29 -21.59 -1.20
C ARG A 55 -5.13 -21.64 0.31
N ASN A 56 -5.42 -20.53 0.98
CA ASN A 56 -5.29 -20.42 2.43
C ASN A 56 -6.62 -20.62 3.17
N GLY A 57 -7.71 -20.91 2.45
CA GLY A 57 -9.04 -21.09 3.04
C GLY A 57 -9.67 -19.80 3.56
N TRP A 58 -9.23 -18.64 3.06
CA TRP A 58 -9.78 -17.33 3.43
C TRP A 58 -10.97 -16.98 2.56
N ASP A 59 -11.81 -16.07 3.06
CA ASP A 59 -12.88 -15.47 2.27
C ASP A 59 -12.30 -14.83 1.00
N VAL A 60 -12.96 -15.05 -0.12
CA VAL A 60 -12.50 -14.57 -1.42
C VAL A 60 -13.09 -13.19 -1.69
N PRO A 61 -12.25 -12.16 -1.87
CA PRO A 61 -12.69 -10.82 -2.18
C PRO A 61 -13.68 -10.75 -3.36
N THR A 62 -14.83 -10.10 -3.17
CA THR A 62 -15.83 -9.91 -4.24
C THR A 62 -15.53 -8.70 -5.13
N SER A 63 -14.68 -7.78 -4.67
CA SER A 63 -14.33 -6.53 -5.35
C SER A 63 -12.81 -6.32 -5.42
N PRO A 64 -12.25 -5.78 -6.52
CA PRO A 64 -10.85 -5.40 -6.63
C PRO A 64 -10.53 -4.03 -5.99
N ALA A 65 -11.50 -3.41 -5.33
CA ALA A 65 -11.40 -2.08 -4.76
C ALA A 65 -10.69 -2.09 -3.41
N ILE A 66 -9.64 -1.27 -3.30
CA ILE A 66 -8.93 -1.00 -2.05
C ILE A 66 -9.16 0.47 -1.68
N PRO A 67 -10.04 0.78 -0.71
CA PRO A 67 -10.23 2.14 -0.24
C PRO A 67 -8.97 2.63 0.49
N ILE A 68 -8.43 3.77 0.06
CA ILE A 68 -7.29 4.42 0.71
C ILE A 68 -7.83 5.55 1.60
N THR A 69 -7.74 5.38 2.91
CA THR A 69 -8.31 6.30 3.91
C THR A 69 -7.29 7.32 4.42
N TRP A 70 -7.79 8.40 5.03
CA TRP A 70 -6.95 9.36 5.74
C TRP A 70 -6.09 8.70 6.83
N SER A 71 -6.68 7.74 7.56
CA SER A 71 -5.97 6.94 8.57
C SER A 71 -4.76 6.21 8.01
N MET A 72 -4.84 5.70 6.77
CA MET A 72 -3.71 5.01 6.13
C MET A 72 -2.53 5.96 5.90
N PHE A 73 -2.79 7.16 5.36
CA PHE A 73 -1.75 8.18 5.17
C PHE A 73 -1.10 8.59 6.50
N LYS A 74 -1.92 8.86 7.52
CA LYS A 74 -1.45 9.24 8.86
C LYS A 74 -0.60 8.13 9.46
N HIS A 75 -1.05 6.88 9.33
CA HIS A 75 -0.33 5.71 9.83
C HIS A 75 1.04 5.58 9.17
N VAL A 76 1.11 5.62 7.84
CA VAL A 76 2.38 5.48 7.10
C VAL A 76 3.33 6.61 7.43
N LEU A 77 2.88 7.87 7.42
CA LEU A 77 3.70 9.03 7.79
C LEU A 77 4.27 8.88 9.20
N SER A 78 3.43 8.55 10.19
CA SER A 78 3.88 8.39 11.58
C SER A 78 4.86 7.22 11.74
N ALA A 79 4.56 6.07 11.13
CA ALA A 79 5.39 4.87 11.23
C ALA A 79 6.73 5.05 10.53
N ARG A 80 6.77 5.67 9.34
CA ARG A 80 8.00 5.88 8.58
C ARG A 80 8.85 7.01 9.16
N LYS A 81 8.24 8.09 9.65
CA LYS A 81 8.97 9.16 10.37
C LYS A 81 9.66 8.62 11.62
N SER A 82 8.98 7.78 12.41
CA SER A 82 9.55 7.24 13.65
C SER A 82 10.61 6.16 13.42
N LYS A 83 10.38 5.24 12.47
CA LYS A 83 11.29 4.10 12.24
C LYS A 83 12.47 4.43 11.32
N ASP A 84 12.18 5.16 10.26
CA ASP A 84 13.08 5.29 9.11
C ASP A 84 13.52 6.75 8.87
N LYS A 85 12.92 7.71 9.60
CA LYS A 85 13.17 9.17 9.49
C LYS A 85 12.89 9.73 8.10
N LEU A 86 11.88 9.18 7.41
CA LEU A 86 11.52 9.61 6.06
C LEU A 86 10.74 10.91 6.04
N SER A 87 10.94 11.67 4.97
CA SER A 87 10.11 12.79 4.55
C SER A 87 8.73 12.31 4.07
N TRP A 88 7.78 13.25 3.97
CA TRP A 88 6.46 12.91 3.44
C TRP A 88 6.51 12.55 1.95
N GLN A 89 7.44 13.15 1.18
CA GLN A 89 7.64 12.85 -0.24
C GLN A 89 8.09 11.40 -0.44
N GLU A 90 9.01 10.92 0.40
CA GLU A 90 9.45 9.52 0.36
C GLU A 90 8.33 8.56 0.77
N CYS A 91 7.47 8.96 1.71
CA CYS A 91 6.28 8.18 2.05
C CYS A 91 5.28 8.10 0.89
N ALA A 92 5.07 9.23 0.20
CA ALA A 92 4.21 9.29 -0.99
C ALA A 92 4.76 8.40 -2.11
N GLU A 93 6.07 8.43 -2.34
CA GLU A 93 6.75 7.61 -3.35
C GLU A 93 6.62 6.11 -3.04
N ILE A 94 6.77 5.72 -1.78
CA ILE A 94 6.53 4.34 -1.33
C ILE A 94 5.09 3.92 -1.63
N LEU A 95 4.11 4.74 -1.25
CA LEU A 95 2.69 4.44 -1.43
C LEU A 95 2.34 4.32 -2.93
N ALA A 96 2.71 5.31 -3.73
CA ALA A 96 2.45 5.31 -5.17
C ALA A 96 3.11 4.13 -5.89
N THR A 97 4.34 3.79 -5.49
CA THR A 97 5.07 2.67 -6.11
C THR A 97 4.46 1.32 -5.71
N ALA A 98 4.07 1.15 -4.44
CA ALA A 98 3.44 -0.06 -3.95
C ALA A 98 2.07 -0.30 -4.61
N PHE A 99 1.22 0.73 -4.71
CA PHE A 99 -0.09 0.67 -5.35
C PHE A 99 -0.03 1.03 -6.84
N SER A 100 0.89 0.40 -7.57
CA SER A 100 1.03 0.57 -9.01
C SER A 100 0.49 -0.65 -9.79
N VAL A 101 0.20 -0.47 -11.08
CA VAL A 101 -0.16 -1.58 -11.97
C VAL A 101 0.97 -2.61 -12.18
N GLN A 102 2.21 -2.24 -11.86
CA GLN A 102 3.38 -3.11 -11.99
C GLN A 102 3.55 -4.05 -10.80
N SER A 103 2.86 -3.78 -9.69
CA SER A 103 2.93 -4.58 -8.47
C SER A 103 2.29 -5.97 -8.65
N ASN A 104 2.75 -6.93 -7.87
CA ASN A 104 2.16 -8.26 -7.76
C ASN A 104 1.68 -8.51 -6.33
N VAL A 105 0.71 -9.43 -6.19
CA VAL A 105 0.16 -9.83 -4.89
C VAL A 105 0.78 -11.15 -4.43
N TYR A 106 1.19 -11.20 -3.16
CA TYR A 106 1.79 -12.36 -2.49
C TYR A 106 1.10 -12.61 -1.14
N VAL A 107 1.26 -13.81 -0.60
CA VAL A 107 0.78 -14.15 0.75
C VAL A 107 1.69 -13.51 1.80
N SER A 108 1.12 -12.93 2.86
CA SER A 108 1.88 -12.59 4.06
C SER A 108 1.98 -13.83 4.93
N ARG A 109 3.20 -14.30 5.21
CA ARG A 109 3.41 -15.51 6.03
C ARG A 109 3.47 -15.22 7.53
N ASP A 110 3.75 -13.97 7.87
CA ASP A 110 4.02 -13.54 9.24
C ASP A 110 2.71 -13.19 9.98
N TYR A 111 1.59 -13.03 9.25
CA TYR A 111 0.30 -12.58 9.78
C TYR A 111 -0.85 -13.36 9.14
N SER A 112 -1.89 -13.64 9.93
CA SER A 112 -3.13 -14.26 9.43
C SER A 112 -3.89 -13.31 8.52
N GLU A 113 -4.44 -13.84 7.42
CA GLU A 113 -5.38 -13.12 6.53
C GLU A 113 -4.83 -11.80 5.99
N GLN A 114 -3.54 -11.77 5.67
CA GLN A 114 -2.89 -10.62 5.06
C GLN A 114 -2.18 -11.02 3.77
N THR A 115 -2.19 -10.08 2.83
CA THR A 115 -1.45 -10.16 1.57
C THR A 115 -0.49 -8.99 1.43
N ILE A 116 0.48 -9.17 0.55
CA ILE A 116 1.52 -8.20 0.25
C ILE A 116 1.35 -7.77 -1.20
N VAL A 117 1.15 -6.47 -1.43
CA VAL A 117 1.25 -5.86 -2.76
C VAL A 117 2.68 -5.32 -2.91
N LEU A 118 3.48 -5.97 -3.74
CA LEU A 118 4.92 -5.69 -3.90
C LEU A 118 5.24 -5.22 -5.32
N ASN A 119 5.93 -4.07 -5.42
CA ASN A 119 6.57 -3.62 -6.65
C ASN A 119 8.06 -3.90 -6.59
N ALA A 120 8.49 -4.99 -7.23
CA ALA A 120 9.91 -5.36 -7.36
C ALA A 120 10.52 -4.94 -8.71
N SER A 121 9.79 -4.21 -9.56
CA SER A 121 10.25 -3.77 -10.88
C SER A 121 10.70 -2.31 -10.92
N CYS A 122 10.16 -1.47 -10.03
CA CYS A 122 10.52 -0.06 -9.91
C CYS A 122 11.35 0.18 -8.65
N ARG A 123 12.58 0.72 -8.82
CA ARG A 123 13.46 1.05 -7.72
C ARG A 123 13.28 2.52 -7.35
N ILE A 124 13.00 2.80 -6.08
CA ILE A 124 12.81 4.13 -5.52
C ILE A 124 14.01 4.53 -4.66
N SER A 125 14.30 5.82 -4.58
CA SER A 125 15.33 6.36 -3.70
C SER A 125 14.70 6.81 -2.39
N VAL A 126 15.12 6.20 -1.29
CA VAL A 126 14.65 6.51 0.07
C VAL A 126 15.88 6.66 0.95
N ALA A 127 15.99 7.79 1.66
CA ALA A 127 17.15 8.19 2.46
C ALA A 127 18.48 8.12 1.69
N GLY A 128 18.46 8.40 0.38
CA GLY A 128 19.63 8.35 -0.49
C GLY A 128 20.07 6.94 -0.92
N ALA A 129 19.32 5.89 -0.58
CA ALA A 129 19.58 4.52 -1.00
C ALA A 129 18.43 3.94 -1.83
N GLY A 130 18.76 3.02 -2.73
CA GLY A 130 17.79 2.44 -3.66
C GLY A 130 17.07 1.22 -3.08
N PHE A 131 15.74 1.28 -2.99
CA PHE A 131 14.85 0.25 -2.48
C PHE A 131 13.69 -0.06 -3.43
N PHE A 132 12.87 -1.04 -3.07
CA PHE A 132 11.57 -1.33 -3.69
C PHE A 132 10.45 -0.94 -2.73
N ALA A 133 9.19 -1.00 -3.16
CA ALA A 133 8.05 -0.63 -2.30
C ALA A 133 7.05 -1.77 -2.16
N MET A 134 6.45 -1.89 -0.98
CA MET A 134 5.31 -2.77 -0.77
C MET A 134 4.29 -2.20 0.20
N ALA A 135 3.07 -2.71 0.09
CA ALA A 135 1.96 -2.48 1.01
C ALA A 135 1.45 -3.82 1.55
N ILE A 136 0.98 -3.81 2.79
CA ILE A 136 0.28 -4.93 3.43
C ILE A 136 -1.21 -4.63 3.37
N ILE A 137 -1.98 -5.61 2.89
CA ILE A 137 -3.43 -5.53 2.75
C ILE A 137 -4.04 -6.62 3.61
N ASP A 138 -4.89 -6.22 4.55
CA ASP A 138 -5.79 -7.12 5.26
C ASP A 138 -6.87 -7.59 4.29
N VAL A 139 -7.20 -8.87 4.35
CA VAL A 139 -8.26 -9.48 3.53
C VAL A 139 -9.33 -10.16 4.37
N SER A 140 -9.25 -10.06 5.69
CA SER A 140 -10.23 -10.60 6.63
C SER A 140 -11.62 -10.02 6.37
N GLU A 141 -12.64 -10.84 6.63
CA GLU A 141 -14.05 -10.45 6.51
C GLU A 141 -14.42 -9.83 5.15
N ASN A 142 -13.73 -10.24 4.07
CA ASN A 142 -13.94 -9.72 2.71
C ASN A 142 -13.68 -8.20 2.59
N ASN A 143 -12.87 -7.64 3.50
CA ASN A 143 -12.49 -6.24 3.49
C ASN A 143 -11.05 -6.07 3.01
N LEU A 144 -10.86 -5.54 1.80
CA LEU A 144 -9.52 -5.20 1.30
C LEU A 144 -9.04 -3.87 1.92
N ALA A 145 -8.43 -3.95 3.10
CA ALA A 145 -8.01 -2.78 3.86
C ALA A 145 -6.47 -2.63 3.88
N PRO A 146 -5.91 -1.51 3.42
CA PRO A 146 -4.50 -1.22 3.61
C PRO A 146 -4.12 -1.14 5.09
N VAL A 147 -3.14 -1.93 5.50
CA VAL A 147 -2.61 -1.92 6.87
C VAL A 147 -1.44 -0.94 6.99
N THR A 148 -0.47 -1.05 6.08
CA THR A 148 0.74 -0.21 6.08
C THR A 148 1.47 -0.30 4.74
N ALA A 149 2.43 0.59 4.51
CA ALA A 149 3.31 0.57 3.35
C ALA A 149 4.73 1.03 3.73
N TYR A 150 5.74 0.43 3.11
CA TYR A 150 7.15 0.74 3.38
C TYR A 150 8.09 0.27 2.27
N HIS A 151 9.31 0.79 2.31
CA HIS A 151 10.38 0.41 1.40
C HIS A 151 11.02 -0.93 1.82
N VAL A 152 11.47 -1.73 0.86
CA VAL A 152 12.06 -3.05 1.11
C VAL A 152 13.30 -3.29 0.27
N THR A 153 14.20 -4.13 0.80
CA THR A 153 15.44 -4.51 0.12
C THR A 153 15.18 -5.58 -0.95
N GLU A 154 16.11 -5.72 -1.90
CA GLU A 154 16.07 -6.77 -2.91
C GLU A 154 16.03 -8.18 -2.29
N ALA A 155 16.75 -8.39 -1.18
CA ALA A 155 16.75 -9.65 -0.45
C ALA A 155 15.36 -9.99 0.10
N LYS A 156 14.65 -9.02 0.68
CA LYS A 156 13.27 -9.22 1.17
C LYS A 156 12.31 -9.45 -0.01
N CYS A 157 12.48 -8.76 -1.14
CA CYS A 157 11.69 -9.02 -2.35
C CYS A 157 11.85 -10.47 -2.83
N LYS A 158 13.07 -10.98 -2.91
CA LYS A 158 13.34 -12.38 -3.30
C LYS A 158 12.73 -13.38 -2.31
N ALA A 159 12.76 -13.08 -1.02
CA ALA A 159 12.15 -13.93 0.00
C ALA A 159 10.62 -14.00 -0.15
N ILE A 160 9.97 -12.87 -0.45
CA ILE A 160 8.52 -12.81 -0.69
C ILE A 160 8.15 -13.53 -1.98
N SER A 161 8.86 -13.27 -3.09
CA SER A 161 8.52 -13.81 -4.41
C SER A 161 8.76 -15.32 -4.58
N ARG A 162 9.59 -15.93 -3.74
CA ARG A 162 9.80 -17.39 -3.70
C ARG A 162 8.73 -18.11 -2.87
N GLY A 163 7.92 -17.35 -2.14
CA GLY A 163 6.98 -17.88 -1.17
C GLY A 163 5.63 -18.23 -1.76
#